data_AF-A0A7C3CVE3-F1
#
_entry.id   AF-A0A7C3CVE3-F1
#
_cell.length_a   1.000
_cell.length_b   1.000
_cell.length_c   1.000
_cell.angle_alpha   90.00
_cell.angle_beta   90.00
_cell.angle_gamma   90.00
#
_symmetry.space_group_name_H-M   'P 1'
#
loop_
_entity.id
_entity.type
_entity.pdbx_description
1 polymer ?
#
loop_
_entity_poly.entity_id
_entity_poly.type
_entity_poly.pdbx_seq_one_letter_code
_entity_poly.pdbx_strand_id
1 'polypeptide(L)'
;MKGLIMETYRFKTVVDTDGSVQISGLPPNREVEIVVLERSDLAGEMQDWLHDLRARHPFARMSKEQILEILRQTREQVWIERHAGSPGHKPLQEFCQVFDL
;
A
#
# COMPACT_ATOMS: atom_id res chain seq x y z
N MET A 1 6.92 -18.66 -53.81
CA MET A 1 6.64 -19.01 -52.41
C MET A 1 6.45 -17.70 -51.64
N LYS A 2 5.22 -17.34 -51.27
CA LYS A 2 4.96 -16.13 -50.47
C LYS A 2 5.26 -16.50 -49.01
N GLY A 3 6.27 -15.85 -48.41
CA GLY A 3 6.59 -16.02 -47.00
C GLY A 3 5.41 -15.59 -46.13
N LEU A 4 5.07 -16.43 -45.14
CA LEU A 4 4.08 -16.09 -44.13
C LEU A 4 4.66 -14.97 -43.25
N ILE A 5 4.13 -13.76 -43.39
CA ILE A 5 4.39 -12.66 -42.47
C ILE A 5 3.58 -12.98 -41.20
N MET A 6 4.27 -13.39 -40.13
CA MET A 6 3.62 -13.53 -38.83
C MET A 6 3.41 -12.14 -38.24
N GLU A 7 2.16 -11.70 -38.20
CA GLU A 7 1.76 -10.48 -37.49
C GLU A 7 1.62 -10.79 -35.99
N THR A 8 2.52 -10.25 -35.18
CA THR A 8 2.46 -10.41 -33.72
C THR A 8 1.63 -9.30 -33.09
N TYR A 9 0.48 -9.66 -32.52
CA TYR A 9 -0.35 -8.73 -31.76
C TYR A 9 0.03 -8.80 -30.28
N ARG A 10 0.29 -7.65 -29.65
CA ARG A 10 0.59 -7.55 -28.22
C ARG A 10 -0.56 -6.88 -27.49
N PHE A 11 -1.15 -7.59 -26.54
CA PHE A 11 -2.16 -7.07 -25.63
C PHE A 11 -1.61 -7.16 -24.20
N LYS A 12 -1.69 -6.06 -23.44
CA LYS A 12 -1.27 -6.02 -22.03
C LYS A 12 -2.51 -5.81 -21.17
N THR A 13 -2.96 -6.87 -20.50
CA THR A 13 -4.08 -6.84 -19.56
C THR A 13 -3.64 -7.45 -18.24
N VAL A 14 -4.11 -6.87 -17.13
CA VAL A 14 -3.95 -7.43 -15.79
C VAL A 14 -5.13 -8.35 -15.52
N VAL A 15 -4.85 -9.55 -15.00
CA VAL A 15 -5.87 -10.53 -14.62
C VAL A 15 -6.70 -9.98 -13.46
N ASP A 16 -8.02 -10.15 -13.52
CA ASP A 16 -8.92 -9.72 -12.45
C ASP A 16 -8.70 -10.56 -11.18
N THR A 17 -9.26 -10.11 -10.06
CA THR A 17 -9.09 -10.76 -8.74
C THR A 17 -9.63 -12.18 -8.66
N ASP A 18 -10.51 -12.57 -9.59
CA ASP A 18 -11.07 -13.91 -9.73
C ASP A 18 -10.22 -14.83 -10.65
N GLY A 19 -9.11 -14.33 -11.19
CA GLY A 19 -8.25 -15.07 -12.10
C GLY A 19 -8.72 -15.06 -13.56
N SER A 20 -9.79 -14.34 -13.89
CA SER A 20 -10.31 -14.26 -15.25
C SER A 20 -9.68 -13.13 -16.07
N VAL A 21 -9.65 -13.29 -17.39
CA VAL A 21 -9.20 -12.24 -18.32
C VAL A 21 -10.06 -12.25 -19.58
N GLN A 22 -10.63 -11.09 -19.94
CA GLN A 22 -11.33 -10.92 -21.21
C GLN A 22 -10.44 -10.21 -22.22
N ILE A 23 -10.20 -10.86 -23.35
CA ILE A 23 -9.43 -10.31 -24.47
C ILE A 23 -10.40 -10.13 -25.64
N SER A 24 -10.52 -8.89 -26.14
CA SER A 24 -11.35 -8.55 -27.29
C SER A 24 -10.48 -8.17 -28.49
N GLY A 25 -11.00 -8.34 -29.71
CA GLY A 25 -10.29 -7.98 -30.94
C GLY A 25 -9.31 -9.03 -31.48
N LEU A 26 -9.42 -10.28 -31.05
CA LEU A 26 -8.65 -11.37 -31.63
C LEU A 26 -9.10 -11.67 -33.08
N PRO A 27 -8.18 -11.83 -34.03
CA PRO A 27 -8.53 -12.13 -35.41
C PRO A 27 -9.25 -13.48 -35.51
N PRO A 28 -10.39 -13.57 -36.23
CA PRO A 28 -11.11 -14.83 -36.37
C PRO A 28 -10.27 -15.83 -37.19
N ASN A 29 -10.33 -17.12 -36.82
CA ASN A 29 -9.68 -18.22 -37.52
C ASN A 29 -8.14 -18.10 -37.64
N ARG A 30 -7.48 -17.41 -36.70
CA ARG A 30 -6.02 -17.41 -36.59
C ARG A 30 -5.58 -18.04 -35.27
N GLU A 31 -4.42 -18.67 -35.29
CA GLU A 31 -3.75 -19.12 -34.07
C GLU A 31 -3.21 -17.89 -33.32
N VAL A 32 -3.46 -17.86 -32.01
CA VAL A 32 -3.02 -16.79 -31.11
C VAL A 32 -2.24 -17.42 -29.97
N GLU A 33 -1.04 -16.91 -29.72
CA GLU A 33 -0.24 -17.25 -28.55
C GLU A 33 -0.55 -16.27 -27.41
N ILE A 34 -1.03 -16.79 -26.28
CA ILE A 34 -1.28 -16.01 -25.07
C ILE A 34 -0.15 -16.32 -24.09
N VAL A 35 0.71 -15.33 -23.84
CA VAL A 35 1.80 -15.45 -22.87
C VAL A 35 1.36 -14.82 -21.55
N VAL A 36 1.21 -15.65 -20.52
CA VAL A 36 0.99 -15.19 -19.14
C VAL A 36 2.35 -15.02 -18.49
N LEU A 37 2.67 -13.80 -18.10
CA LEU A 37 3.88 -13.51 -17.33
C LEU A 37 3.51 -13.41 -15.86
N GLU A 38 4.10 -14.29 -15.05
CA GLU A 38 4.02 -14.16 -13.60
C GLU A 38 4.75 -12.89 -13.17
N ARG A 39 4.13 -12.09 -12.27
CA ARG A 39 4.84 -10.98 -11.62
C ARG A 39 5.86 -11.56 -10.66
N SER A 40 7.05 -11.85 -11.18
CA SER A 40 8.13 -12.50 -10.46
C SER A 40 8.85 -11.60 -9.44
N ASP A 41 8.61 -10.28 -9.47
CA ASP A 41 9.32 -9.31 -8.61
C ASP A 41 8.40 -8.41 -7.78
N LEU A 42 7.38 -8.99 -7.17
CA LEU A 42 6.55 -8.26 -6.20
C LEU A 42 7.39 -7.70 -5.05
N ALA A 43 8.45 -8.40 -4.65
CA ALA A 43 9.35 -7.97 -3.58
C ALA A 43 10.11 -6.69 -3.96
N GLY A 44 10.68 -6.62 -5.17
CA GLY A 44 11.33 -5.41 -5.68
C GLY A 44 10.36 -4.25 -5.81
N GLU A 45 9.17 -4.48 -6.37
CA GLU A 45 8.13 -3.46 -6.45
C GLU A 45 7.70 -2.93 -5.07
N MET A 46 7.60 -3.80 -4.06
CA MET A 46 7.31 -3.39 -2.69
C MET A 46 8.46 -2.56 -2.09
N GLN A 47 9.72 -2.91 -2.38
CA GLN A 47 10.86 -2.12 -1.92
C GLN A 47 10.89 -0.74 -2.56
N ASP A 48 10.65 -0.64 -3.86
CA ASP A 48 10.57 0.62 -4.58
C ASP A 48 9.42 1.48 -4.05
N TRP A 49 8.25 0.88 -3.84
CA TRP A 49 7.11 1.57 -3.25
C TRP A 49 7.39 2.08 -1.83
N LEU A 50 8.03 1.29 -0.99
CA LEU A 50 8.45 1.70 0.36
C LEU A 50 9.51 2.80 0.31
N HIS A 51 10.43 2.75 -0.65
CA HIS A 51 11.42 3.79 -0.87
C HIS A 51 10.75 5.12 -1.23
N ASP A 52 9.84 5.10 -2.20
CA ASP A 52 9.07 6.27 -2.63
C ASP A 52 8.18 6.83 -1.52
N LEU A 53 7.60 5.95 -0.70
CA LEU A 53 6.79 6.33 0.45
C LEU A 53 7.66 7.04 1.50
N ARG A 54 8.84 6.49 1.81
CA ARG A 54 9.82 7.11 2.72
C ARG A 54 10.35 8.43 2.17
N ALA A 55 10.54 8.58 0.87
CA ALA A 55 10.98 9.84 0.28
C ALA A 55 9.95 10.96 0.46
N ARG A 56 8.66 10.64 0.33
CA ARG A 56 7.57 11.63 0.28
C ARG A 56 6.86 11.87 1.62
N HIS A 57 6.73 10.85 2.47
CA HIS A 57 5.86 10.92 3.63
C HIS A 57 6.65 11.23 4.92
N PRO A 58 6.35 12.33 5.64
CA PRO A 58 7.08 12.72 6.85
C PRO A 58 7.10 11.62 7.92
N PHE A 59 5.96 10.96 8.14
CA PHE A 59 5.86 9.85 9.10
C PHE A 59 6.73 8.64 8.71
N ALA A 60 6.90 8.39 7.41
CA ALA A 60 7.73 7.27 6.95
C ALA A 60 9.23 7.54 7.13
N ARG A 61 9.62 8.80 7.36
CA ARG A 61 10.99 9.23 7.68
C ARG A 61 11.28 9.30 9.17
N MET A 62 10.26 9.16 10.02
CA MET A 62 10.41 9.29 11.45
C MET A 62 11.02 8.04 12.06
N SER A 63 11.90 8.25 13.06
CA SER A 63 12.34 7.15 13.90
C SER A 63 11.19 6.65 14.78
N LYS A 64 11.33 5.44 15.31
CA LYS A 64 10.36 4.88 16.25
C LYS A 64 10.12 5.83 17.43
N GLU A 65 11.18 6.43 17.95
CA GLU A 65 11.14 7.35 19.10
C GLU A 65 10.37 8.62 18.76
N GLN A 66 10.56 9.17 17.56
CA GLN A 66 9.82 10.35 17.09
C GLN A 66 8.33 10.06 16.93
N ILE A 67 8.00 8.87 16.40
CA ILE A 67 6.60 8.43 16.29
C ILE A 67 5.98 8.32 17.68
N LEU A 68 6.66 7.67 18.63
CA LEU A 68 6.17 7.50 19.99
C LEU A 68 5.96 8.83 20.71
N GLU A 69 6.86 9.79 20.50
CA GLU A 69 6.74 11.12 21.09
C GLU A 69 5.51 11.88 20.56
N ILE A 70 5.28 11.87 19.24
CA ILE A 70 4.10 12.48 18.64
C ILE A 70 2.82 11.81 19.12
N LEU A 71 2.82 10.48 19.28
CA LEU A 71 1.68 9.74 19.82
C LEU A 71 1.41 10.12 21.28
N ARG A 72 2.43 10.31 22.10
CA ARG A 72 2.29 10.78 23.49
C ARG A 72 1.69 12.18 23.56
N GLN A 73 2.19 13.10 22.74
CA GLN A 73 1.67 14.47 22.65
C GLN A 73 0.22 14.50 22.18
N THR A 74 -0.11 13.70 21.16
CA THR A 74 -1.48 13.56 20.64
C THR A 74 -2.40 13.01 21.73
N ARG A 75 -1.95 12.01 22.50
CA ARG A 75 -2.70 11.44 23.62
C ARG A 75 -2.99 12.48 24.70
N GLU A 76 -1.99 13.27 25.09
CA GLU A 76 -2.16 14.33 26.08
C GLU A 76 -3.10 15.42 25.59
N GLN A 77 -2.99 15.83 24.33
CA GLN A 77 -3.88 16.81 23.71
C GLN A 77 -5.33 16.32 23.69
N VAL A 78 -5.57 15.08 23.23
CA VAL A 78 -6.91 14.46 23.25
C VAL A 78 -7.45 14.35 24.67
N TRP A 79 -6.57 14.06 25.65
CA TRP A 79 -6.96 14.00 27.05
C TRP A 79 -7.43 15.36 27.55
N ILE A 80 -6.63 16.41 27.33
CA ILE A 80 -6.96 17.80 27.68
C ILE A 80 -8.28 18.19 27.03
N GLU A 81 -8.45 18.00 25.72
CA GLU A 81 -9.67 18.36 25.00
C GLU A 81 -10.92 17.67 25.56
N ARG A 82 -10.80 16.41 25.98
CA ARG A 82 -11.93 15.63 26.50
C ARG A 82 -12.20 15.85 27.99
N HIS A 83 -11.24 16.34 28.77
CA HIS A 83 -11.33 16.40 30.24
C HIS A 83 -11.10 17.79 30.85
N ALA A 84 -10.76 18.81 30.05
CA ALA A 84 -10.59 20.19 30.50
C ALA A 84 -11.89 20.86 31.02
N GLY A 85 -13.03 20.18 30.98
CA GLY A 85 -14.32 20.67 31.51
C GLY A 85 -14.79 20.03 32.82
N SER A 86 -14.07 19.05 33.39
CA SER A 86 -14.54 18.31 34.57
C SER A 86 -13.95 18.89 35.86
N PRO A 87 -14.77 19.44 36.79
CA PRO A 87 -14.27 19.99 38.03
C PRO A 87 -13.77 18.87 38.95
N GLY A 88 -12.45 18.79 39.07
CA GLY A 88 -11.76 17.94 40.04
C GLY A 88 -11.22 16.65 39.45
N HIS A 89 -10.09 16.69 38.72
CA HIS A 89 -9.39 15.44 38.41
C HIS A 89 -7.85 15.56 38.31
N LYS A 90 -7.22 14.46 38.72
CA LYS A 90 -5.80 14.26 38.99
C LYS A 90 -4.94 14.15 37.72
N PRO A 91 -3.61 14.38 37.80
CA PRO A 91 -2.71 14.31 36.65
C PRO A 91 -2.59 12.90 36.03
N LEU A 92 -2.32 12.86 34.72
CA LEU A 92 -2.18 11.70 33.82
C LEU A 92 -1.24 10.56 34.28
N GLN A 93 -0.49 10.72 35.38
CA GLN A 93 0.44 9.70 35.88
C GLN A 93 -0.26 8.41 36.33
N GLU A 94 -1.51 8.47 36.79
CA GLU A 94 -2.24 7.27 37.25
C GLU A 94 -2.79 6.41 36.07
N PHE A 95 -2.94 6.97 34.86
CA PHE A 95 -3.54 6.24 33.71
C PHE A 95 -2.53 5.49 32.83
N CYS A 96 -1.24 5.84 32.90
CA CYS A 96 -0.19 5.15 32.16
C CYS A 96 -0.02 3.67 32.57
N GLN A 97 -0.61 3.23 33.69
CA GLN A 97 -0.56 1.82 34.14
C GLN A 97 -1.50 0.88 33.37
N VAL A 98 -2.39 1.39 32.50
CA VAL A 98 -3.39 0.56 31.80
C VAL A 98 -2.94 0.15 30.39
N PHE A 99 -1.94 0.82 29.82
CA PHE A 99 -1.41 0.53 28.50
C PHE A 99 0.11 0.37 28.59
N ASP A 100 0.56 -0.72 29.21
CA ASP A 100 1.93 -1.19 29.08
C ASP A 100 2.15 -1.64 27.62
N LEU A 101 2.76 -0.73 26.85
CA LEU A 101 3.45 -0.97 25.58
C LEU A 101 4.96 -0.89 25.81
#